data_AF-A0A3Q8W4R0-F1
#
_entry.id   AF-A0A3Q8W4R0-F1
#
_cell.length_a   1.000
_cell.length_b   1.000
_cell.length_c   1.000
_cell.angle_alpha   90.00
_cell.angle_beta   90.00
_cell.angle_gamma   90.00
#
_symmetry.space_group_name_H-M   'P 1'
#
loop_
_entity.id
_entity.type
_entity.pdbx_description
1 polymer ?
#
loop_
_entity_poly.entity_id
_entity_poly.type
_entity_poly.pdbx_seq_one_letter_code
_entity_poly.pdbx_strand_id
1 'polypeptide(L)'
;MSETTYGIGEGPAARVSLSLPEGTAEAIRARVGKREFSAFVTAAVERELRGQILDEYLADYEQRRGPLSAESQHAARQVFDEIFAEGKEWPAAS
;
A
#
# COMPACT_ATOMS: atom_id res chain seq x y z
N MET A 1 2.57 19.35 25.59
CA MET A 1 3.57 18.68 24.73
C MET A 1 2.78 18.07 23.60
N SER A 2 2.91 18.59 22.38
CA SER A 2 2.23 18.01 21.22
C SER A 2 2.77 16.61 21.00
N GLU A 3 1.91 15.61 21.14
CA GLU A 3 2.21 14.24 20.72
C GLU A 3 2.50 14.29 19.22
N THR A 4 3.75 14.05 18.82
CA THR A 4 4.09 13.95 17.40
C THR A 4 3.47 12.66 16.88
N THR A 5 2.34 12.77 16.19
CA THR A 5 1.72 11.64 15.49
C THR A 5 2.47 11.40 14.19
N TYR A 6 3.10 10.24 14.05
CA TYR A 6 3.75 9.81 12.81
C TYR A 6 2.76 9.07 11.91
N GLY A 7 2.79 9.32 10.60
CA GLY A 7 2.11 8.51 9.60
C GLY A 7 2.80 7.16 9.34
N ILE A 8 2.17 6.32 8.50
CA ILE A 8 2.72 5.00 8.14
C ILE A 8 4.02 5.17 7.35
N GLY A 9 5.13 4.73 7.94
CA GLY A 9 6.48 4.82 7.37
C GLY A 9 7.22 6.11 7.73
N GLU A 10 6.65 6.92 8.62
CA GLU A 10 7.27 8.14 9.11
C GLU A 10 7.89 7.95 10.50
N GLY A 11 8.80 8.86 10.85
CA GLY A 11 9.44 8.89 12.17
C GLY A 11 10.72 8.06 12.28
N PRO A 12 11.34 8.08 13.47
CA PRO A 12 12.58 7.34 13.71
C PRO A 12 12.34 5.83 13.74
N ALA A 13 13.36 5.06 13.32
CA ALA A 13 13.28 3.61 13.37
C ALA A 13 13.11 3.09 14.81
N ALA A 14 11.98 2.45 15.09
CA ALA A 14 11.71 1.77 16.34
C ALA A 14 12.09 0.28 16.24
N ARG A 15 12.85 -0.23 17.21
CA ARG A 15 13.20 -1.65 17.25
C ARG A 15 12.05 -2.45 17.85
N VAL A 16 11.47 -3.35 17.05
CA VAL A 16 10.41 -4.26 17.47
C VAL A 16 10.90 -5.70 17.29
N SER A 17 10.64 -6.57 18.27
CA SER A 17 11.00 -7.99 18.20
C SER A 17 9.79 -8.81 17.81
N LEU A 18 9.89 -9.53 16.69
CA LEU A 18 8.84 -10.40 16.14
C LEU A 18 9.46 -11.76 15.82
N SER A 19 8.62 -12.80 15.76
CA SER A 19 9.04 -14.11 15.24
C SER A 19 8.50 -14.30 13.82
N LEU A 20 9.32 -14.89 12.96
CA LEU A 20 8.94 -15.35 11.63
C LEU A 20 9.29 -16.84 11.52
N PRO A 21 8.53 -17.63 10.74
CA PRO A 21 8.98 -18.97 10.38
C PRO A 21 10.38 -18.91 9.77
N GLU A 22 11.26 -19.83 10.18
CA GLU A 22 12.67 -19.84 9.76
C GLU A 22 12.80 -19.86 8.23
N GLY A 23 12.01 -20.71 7.56
CA GLY A 23 11.99 -20.80 6.09
C GLY A 23 11.62 -19.47 5.42
N THR A 24 10.71 -18.69 6.02
CA THR A 24 10.33 -17.36 5.51
C THR A 24 11.48 -16.37 5.66
N ALA A 25 12.13 -16.37 6.84
CA ALA A 25 13.28 -15.50 7.07
C ALA A 25 14.44 -15.82 6.11
N GLU A 26 14.74 -17.10 5.91
CA GLU A 26 15.79 -17.52 4.97
C GLU A 26 15.44 -17.17 3.52
N ALA A 27 14.18 -17.37 3.10
CA ALA A 27 13.73 -16.98 1.75
C ALA A 27 13.88 -15.47 1.50
N ILE A 28 13.54 -14.63 2.49
CA ILE A 28 13.74 -13.18 2.40
C ILE A 28 15.23 -12.86 2.30
N ARG A 29 16.06 -13.42 3.19
CA ARG A 29 17.52 -13.18 3.16
C ARG A 29 18.14 -13.58 1.83
N ALA A 30 17.73 -14.70 1.25
CA ALA A 30 18.21 -15.15 -0.05
C ALA A 30 17.80 -14.20 -1.18
N ARG A 31 16.62 -13.58 -1.10
CA ARG A 31 16.08 -12.67 -2.13
C ARG A 31 16.67 -11.26 -2.07
N VAL A 32 16.79 -10.67 -0.88
CA VAL A 32 17.19 -9.24 -0.72
C VAL A 32 18.58 -9.06 -0.11
N GLY A 33 19.19 -10.12 0.42
CA GLY A 33 20.44 -10.05 1.16
C GLY A 33 20.25 -9.66 2.64
N LYS A 34 21.31 -9.85 3.44
CA LYS A 34 21.24 -9.67 4.90
C LYS A 34 21.00 -8.21 5.34
N ARG A 35 21.50 -7.23 4.59
CA ARG A 35 21.42 -5.80 4.93
C ARG A 35 20.05 -5.19 4.62
N GLU A 36 19.35 -5.75 3.65
CA GLU A 36 18.06 -5.25 3.17
C GLU A 36 16.85 -5.94 3.84
N PHE A 37 17.09 -6.89 4.75
CA PHE A 37 16.03 -7.65 5.40
C PHE A 37 15.02 -6.74 6.11
N SER A 38 15.52 -5.78 6.91
CA SER A 38 14.64 -4.85 7.63
C SER A 38 13.87 -3.95 6.68
N ALA A 39 14.53 -3.40 5.66
CA ALA A 39 13.90 -2.52 4.68
C ALA A 39 12.79 -3.26 3.91
N PHE A 40 13.04 -4.51 3.53
CA PHE A 40 12.03 -5.35 2.88
C PHE A 40 10.80 -5.57 3.76
N VAL A 41 11.00 -5.95 5.02
CA VAL A 41 9.90 -6.19 5.96
C VAL A 41 9.13 -4.89 6.21
N THR A 42 9.83 -3.78 6.45
CA THR A 42 9.22 -2.46 6.62
C THR A 42 8.34 -2.10 5.42
N ALA A 43 8.88 -2.16 4.20
CA ALA A 43 8.12 -1.85 2.98
C ALA A 43 6.92 -2.79 2.76
N ALA A 44 7.05 -4.07 3.11
CA ALA A 44 5.95 -5.02 3.02
C ALA A 44 4.83 -4.69 4.01
N VAL A 45 5.18 -4.42 5.28
CA VAL A 45 4.21 -4.09 6.34
C VAL A 45 3.52 -2.77 6.07
N GLU A 46 4.26 -1.74 5.64
CA GLU A 46 3.66 -0.45 5.30
C GLU A 46 2.69 -0.56 4.12
N ARG A 47 3.05 -1.32 3.08
CA ARG A 47 2.16 -1.55 1.94
C ARG A 47 0.88 -2.27 2.36
N GLU A 48 1.01 -3.28 3.21
CA GLU A 48 -0.13 -4.04 3.73
C GLU A 48 -1.07 -3.14 4.55
N LEU A 49 -0.53 -2.37 5.50
CA LEU A 49 -1.33 -1.46 6.32
C LEU A 49 -2.02 -0.38 5.50
N ARG A 50 -1.33 0.23 4.53
CA ARG A 50 -1.96 1.20 3.62
C ARG A 50 -3.08 0.57 2.80
N GLY A 51 -2.90 -0.70 2.37
CA GLY A 51 -3.93 -1.46 1.67
C GLY A 51 -5.17 -1.68 2.54
N GLN A 52 -5.00 -2.16 3.76
CA GLN A 52 -6.10 -2.39 4.69
C GLN A 52 -6.92 -1.12 4.98
N ILE A 53 -6.24 0.01 5.22
CA ILE A 53 -6.91 1.30 5.43
C ILE A 53 -7.66 1.75 4.18
N LEU A 54 -7.09 1.53 3.00
CA LEU A 54 -7.76 1.86 1.74
C LEU A 54 -9.01 1.00 1.53
N ASP A 55 -8.94 -0.30 1.84
CA ASP A 55 -10.07 -1.22 1.75
C ASP A 55 -11.19 -0.81 2.72
N GLU A 56 -10.84 -0.43 3.96
CA GLU A 56 -11.80 0.10 4.95
C GLU A 56 -12.47 1.37 4.44
N TYR A 57 -11.71 2.30 3.87
CA TYR A 57 -12.24 3.55 3.32
C TYR A 57 -13.19 3.30 2.14
N LEU A 58 -12.81 2.39 1.24
CA LEU A 58 -13.63 2.04 0.08
C LEU A 58 -14.92 1.35 0.50
N ALA A 59 -14.86 0.43 1.47
CA ALA A 59 -16.03 -0.24 2.01
C ALA A 59 -17.02 0.74 2.65
N ASP A 60 -16.53 1.71 3.44
CA ASP A 60 -17.36 2.76 4.02
C ASP A 60 -17.97 3.68 2.95
N TYR A 61 -17.22 4.01 1.89
CA TYR A 61 -17.75 4.76 0.75
C TYR A 61 -18.90 4.02 0.07
N GLU A 62 -18.70 2.74 -0.28
CA GLU A 62 -19.73 1.91 -0.93
C GLU A 62 -20.95 1.72 -0.02
N GLN A 63 -20.75 1.57 1.29
CA GLN A 63 -21.86 1.48 2.25
C GLN A 63 -22.72 2.76 2.23
N ARG A 64 -22.10 3.93 2.13
CA ARG A 64 -22.79 5.23 2.15
C ARG A 64 -23.41 5.62 0.80
N ARG A 65 -22.85 5.15 -0.33
CA ARG A 65 -23.22 5.60 -1.68
C ARG A 65 -23.81 4.50 -2.57
N GLY A 66 -23.74 3.25 -2.15
CA GLY A 66 -23.99 2.10 -3.00
C GLY A 66 -22.77 1.75 -3.87
N PRO A 67 -22.79 0.58 -4.52
CA PRO A 67 -21.72 0.15 -5.42
C PRO A 67 -21.64 1.06 -6.65
N LEU A 68 -20.44 1.18 -7.23
CA LEU A 68 -20.25 1.88 -8.50
C LEU A 68 -21.01 1.18 -9.64
N SER A 69 -21.67 1.95 -10.50
CA SER A 69 -22.34 1.41 -11.68
C SER A 69 -21.35 0.80 -12.67
N ALA A 70 -21.79 -0.20 -13.43
CA ALA A 70 -20.96 -0.85 -14.45
C ALA A 70 -20.47 0.16 -15.52
N GLU A 71 -21.29 1.15 -15.86
CA GLU A 71 -20.92 2.22 -16.79
C GLU A 71 -19.76 3.08 -16.24
N SER A 72 -19.84 3.49 -14.98
CA SER A 72 -18.77 4.26 -14.32
C SER A 72 -17.48 3.45 -14.20
N GLN A 73 -17.57 2.15 -13.88
CA GLN A 73 -16.41 1.26 -13.83
C GLN A 73 -15.77 1.11 -15.21
N HIS A 74 -16.57 0.97 -16.26
CA HIS A 74 -16.07 0.85 -17.63
C HIS A 74 -15.37 2.13 -18.09
N ALA A 75 -15.98 3.29 -17.85
CA ALA A 75 -15.39 4.59 -18.18
C ALA A 75 -14.05 4.81 -17.44
N ALA A 76 -14.00 4.50 -16.14
CA ALA A 76 -12.76 4.59 -15.37
C ALA A 76 -11.68 3.64 -15.91
N ARG A 77 -12.06 2.43 -16.34
CA ARG A 77 -11.13 1.46 -16.92
C ARG A 77 -10.56 1.93 -18.25
N GLN A 78 -11.38 2.52 -19.12
CA GLN A 78 -10.93 3.09 -20.38
C GLN A 78 -9.87 4.18 -20.17
N VAL A 79 -10.12 5.12 -19.24
CA VAL A 79 -9.17 6.18 -18.90
C VAL A 79 -7.87 5.60 -18.36
N PHE A 80 -7.95 4.61 -17.47
CA PHE A 80 -6.78 3.94 -16.92
C PHE A 80 -5.95 3.28 -18.04
N ASP A 81 -6.59 2.48 -18.89
CA ASP A 81 -5.90 1.78 -19.96
C ASP A 81 -5.29 2.77 -20.97
N GLU A 82 -5.95 3.88 -21.28
CA GLU A 82 -5.41 4.94 -22.14
C GLU A 82 -4.12 5.58 -21.55
N ILE A 83 -4.16 6.01 -20.29
CA ILE A 83 -3.02 6.67 -19.64
C ILE A 83 -1.82 5.71 -19.55
N PHE A 84 -2.06 4.47 -19.13
CA PHE A 84 -0.99 3.51 -18.86
C PHE A 84 -0.54 2.71 -20.09
N ALA A 85 -1.31 2.67 -21.18
CA ALA A 85 -0.85 2.11 -22.46
C ALA A 85 0.18 3.02 -23.14
N GLU A 86 0.10 4.34 -22.94
CA GLU A 86 1.00 5.30 -23.58
C GLU A 86 2.24 5.65 -22.73
N GLY A 87 2.38 5.10 -21.53
CA GLY A 87 3.46 5.48 -20.60
C GLY A 87 3.37 6.94 -20.15
N LYS A 88 2.19 7.56 -20.21
CA LYS A 88 1.95 8.94 -19.79
C LYS A 88 1.69 9.03 -18.29
N GLU A 89 2.10 10.15 -17.70
CA GLU A 89 1.81 10.49 -16.31
C GLU A 89 0.30 10.73 -16.09
N TRP A 90 -0.15 10.38 -14.89
CA TRP A 90 -1.54 10.55 -14.47
C TRP A 90 -1.97 12.04 -14.54
N PRO A 91 -3.11 12.38 -15.17
CA PRO A 91 -3.61 13.74 -15.19
C PRO A 91 -4.00 14.14 -13.76
N ALA A 92 -3.40 15.21 -13.25
CA ALA A 92 -3.74 15.75 -11.94
C ALA A 92 -5.25 16.05 -11.88
N ALA A 93 -5.93 15.51 -10.87
CA ALA A 93 -7.34 15.80 -10.65
C ALA A 93 -7.52 17.31 -10.46
N SER A 94 -8.30 17.93 -11.36
CA SER A 94 -8.73 19.33 -11.27
C SER A 94 -10.05 19.45 -10.52
#